data_AF-A0A7X7Z9F3-F1
#
_entry.id   AF-A0A7X7Z9F3-F1
#
_cell.length_a   1.000
_cell.length_b   1.000
_cell.length_c   1.000
_cell.angle_alpha   90.00
_cell.angle_beta   90.00
_cell.angle_gamma   90.00
#
_symmetry.space_group_name_H-M   'P 1'
#
loop_
_entity.id
_entity.type
_entity.pdbx_description
1 polymer ?
#
loop_
_entity_poly.entity_id
_entity_poly.type
_entity_poly.pdbx_seq_one_letter_code
_entity_poly.pdbx_strand_id
1 'polypeptide(L)'
;MNFFNKTRILIGAVILLTAINLAVLGTIGFHLVRISKTEQPPLPNDVQRTHFIARELNLSPEQREKFQNIRHQFRIEEQSVKDEIRENYRRTMLELSKDSINSKTLDSLANEIGRLHCKHHQMTVEHFRKVKGMATSPEQQEHFRRMFFRMMDINQMDRPRMMNRNQTDRPRMMRHEQRQINRKTNTNSEK
;
A
#
# COMPACT_ATOMS: atom_id res chain seq x y z
N MET A 1 5.81 56.32 -8.09
CA MET A 1 5.03 55.05 -8.03
C MET A 1 4.99 54.58 -6.59
N ASN A 2 3.80 54.55 -5.98
CA ASN A 2 3.63 54.51 -4.52
C ASN A 2 3.91 53.11 -3.93
N PHE A 3 5.00 53.00 -3.16
CA PHE A 3 5.43 51.78 -2.46
C PHE A 3 4.31 51.15 -1.60
N PHE A 4 3.46 52.01 -1.01
CA PHE A 4 2.33 51.62 -0.16
C PHE A 4 1.27 50.74 -0.86
N ASN A 5 1.07 50.92 -2.18
CA ASN A 5 0.10 50.11 -2.93
C ASN A 5 0.64 48.72 -3.24
N LYS A 6 1.95 48.58 -3.48
CA LYS A 6 2.58 47.28 -3.75
C LYS A 6 2.57 46.39 -2.51
N THR A 7 2.86 46.95 -1.33
CA THR A 7 2.85 46.18 -0.07
C THR A 7 1.45 45.71 0.31
N ARG A 8 0.41 46.53 0.10
CA ARG A 8 -0.99 46.11 0.33
C ARG A 8 -1.44 44.98 -0.61
N ILE A 9 -1.02 45.04 -1.88
CA ILE A 9 -1.30 43.96 -2.85
C ILE A 9 -0.55 42.67 -2.47
N LEU A 10 0.71 42.78 -2.05
CA LEU A 10 1.50 41.62 -1.60
C LEU A 10 0.92 40.96 -0.35
N ILE A 11 0.50 41.76 0.64
CA ILE A 11 -0.16 41.23 1.86
C ILE A 11 -1.48 40.54 1.49
N GLY A 12 -2.29 41.14 0.61
CA GLY A 12 -3.51 40.51 0.11
C GLY A 12 -3.25 39.18 -0.61
N ALA A 13 -2.20 39.14 -1.44
CA ALA A 13 -1.80 37.92 -2.15
C ALA A 13 -1.33 36.81 -1.19
N VAL A 14 -0.57 37.16 -0.14
CA VAL A 14 -0.14 36.19 0.87
C VAL A 14 -1.34 35.64 1.64
N ILE A 15 -2.25 36.48 2.11
CA ILE A 15 -3.46 36.04 2.84
C ILE A 15 -4.32 35.11 1.98
N LEU A 16 -4.52 35.47 0.70
CA LEU A 16 -5.28 34.65 -0.25
C LEU A 16 -4.61 33.29 -0.47
N LEU A 17 -3.28 33.27 -0.64
CA LEU A 17 -2.52 32.04 -0.84
C LEU A 17 -2.55 31.15 0.40
N THR A 18 -2.48 31.73 1.60
CA THR A 18 -2.60 30.99 2.86
C THR A 18 -4.00 30.39 3.02
N ALA A 19 -5.05 31.14 2.70
CA ALA A 19 -6.44 30.66 2.80
C ALA A 19 -6.71 29.47 1.85
N ILE A 20 -6.21 29.52 0.61
CA ILE A 20 -6.35 28.42 -0.36
C ILE A 20 -5.62 27.18 0.15
N ASN A 21 -4.40 27.31 0.66
CA ASN A 21 -3.65 26.18 1.21
C ASN A 21 -4.35 25.56 2.43
N LEU A 22 -4.91 26.39 3.32
CA LEU A 22 -5.69 25.92 4.48
C LEU A 22 -6.97 25.20 4.04
N ALA A 23 -7.65 25.67 3.00
CA ALA A 23 -8.84 25.01 2.46
C ALA A 23 -8.52 23.63 1.87
N VAL A 24 -7.40 23.50 1.14
CA VAL A 24 -6.93 22.20 0.60
C VAL A 24 -6.57 21.24 1.73
N LEU A 25 -5.80 21.70 2.72
CA LEU A 25 -5.42 20.89 3.88
C LEU A 25 -6.65 20.48 4.72
N GLY A 26 -7.60 21.40 4.92
CA GLY A 26 -8.86 21.13 5.61
C GLY A 26 -9.72 20.10 4.87
N THR A 27 -9.81 20.20 3.54
CA THR A 27 -10.56 19.25 2.70
C THR A 27 -9.94 17.86 2.77
N ILE A 28 -8.62 17.76 2.66
CA ILE A 28 -7.89 16.49 2.78
C ILE A 28 -8.05 15.91 4.18
N GLY A 29 -7.86 16.72 5.23
CA GLY A 29 -8.02 16.28 6.62
C GLY A 29 -9.43 15.77 6.93
N PHE A 30 -10.47 16.49 6.50
CA PHE A 30 -11.85 16.09 6.69
C PHE A 30 -12.21 14.81 5.92
N HIS A 31 -11.67 14.64 4.71
CA HIS A 31 -11.89 13.45 3.89
C HIS A 31 -11.17 12.22 4.48
N LEU A 32 -9.96 12.37 5.04
CA LEU A 32 -9.27 11.26 5.72
C LEU A 32 -10.01 10.79 6.99
N VAL A 33 -10.52 11.72 7.81
CA VAL A 33 -11.28 11.37 9.03
C VAL A 33 -12.61 10.69 8.71
N ARG A 34 -13.26 11.05 7.59
CA ARG A 34 -14.50 10.38 7.13
C ARG A 34 -14.25 9.01 6.50
N ILE A 35 -13.14 8.79 5.79
CA ILE A 35 -12.79 7.47 5.22
C ILE A 35 -12.56 6.42 6.33
N SER A 36 -12.12 6.82 7.52
CA SER A 36 -11.90 5.89 8.64
C SER A 36 -13.17 5.26 9.22
N LYS A 37 -14.38 5.73 8.84
CA LYS A 37 -15.66 5.22 9.39
C LYS A 37 -16.51 4.43 8.39
N THR A 38 -16.11 4.34 7.12
CA THR A 38 -16.82 3.52 6.13
C THR A 38 -16.07 2.21 5.99
N GLU A 39 -16.73 1.10 6.30
CA GLU A 39 -16.25 -0.25 6.01
C GLU A 39 -15.71 -0.27 4.57
N GLN A 40 -14.39 -0.39 4.43
CA GLN A 40 -13.77 -0.38 3.12
C GLN A 40 -14.27 -1.63 2.37
N PRO A 41 -14.94 -1.48 1.21
CA PRO A 41 -15.23 -2.63 0.38
C PRO A 41 -13.89 -3.31 0.04
N PRO A 42 -13.81 -4.65 0.09
CA PRO A 42 -12.56 -5.35 -0.14
C PRO A 42 -11.96 -4.92 -1.48
N LEU A 43 -10.68 -4.54 -1.47
CA LEU A 43 -9.93 -4.15 -2.67
C LEU A 43 -10.16 -5.18 -3.81
N PRO A 44 -10.31 -4.76 -5.08
CA PRO A 44 -10.62 -5.65 -6.20
C PRO A 44 -9.67 -6.86 -6.34
N ASN A 45 -8.40 -6.67 -6.00
CA ASN A 45 -7.37 -7.71 -6.03
C ASN A 45 -7.52 -8.76 -4.92
N ASP A 46 -8.21 -8.41 -3.85
CA ASP A 46 -8.36 -9.24 -2.67
C ASP A 46 -9.47 -10.28 -2.86
N VAL A 47 -10.54 -9.89 -3.57
CA VAL A 47 -11.61 -10.80 -4.02
C VAL A 47 -11.04 -11.89 -4.94
N GLN A 48 -10.14 -11.54 -5.86
CA GLN A 48 -9.52 -12.49 -6.78
C GLN A 48 -8.64 -13.53 -6.06
N ARG A 49 -7.81 -13.11 -5.09
CA ARG A 49 -7.03 -14.05 -4.26
C ARG A 49 -7.91 -14.90 -3.34
N THR A 50 -9.02 -14.34 -2.85
CA THR A 50 -10.01 -15.06 -2.02
C THR A 50 -10.67 -16.17 -2.82
N HIS A 51 -11.11 -15.86 -4.05
CA HIS A 51 -11.67 -16.86 -4.95
C HIS A 51 -10.65 -17.90 -5.38
N PHE A 52 -9.37 -17.54 -5.51
CA PHE A 52 -8.31 -18.50 -5.85
C PHE A 52 -8.17 -19.59 -4.78
N ILE A 53 -7.99 -19.23 -3.50
CA ILE A 53 -7.81 -20.21 -2.42
C ILE A 53 -9.08 -21.06 -2.21
N ALA A 54 -10.25 -20.43 -2.19
CA ALA A 54 -11.53 -21.14 -1.99
C ALA A 54 -11.87 -22.10 -3.15
N ARG A 55 -11.48 -21.74 -4.38
CA ARG A 55 -11.64 -22.57 -5.58
C ARG A 55 -10.62 -23.70 -5.63
N GLU A 56 -9.36 -23.42 -5.27
CA GLU A 56 -8.28 -24.41 -5.27
C GLU A 56 -8.48 -25.53 -4.23
N LEU A 57 -9.15 -25.22 -3.12
CA LEU A 57 -9.46 -26.15 -2.04
C LEU A 57 -10.79 -26.89 -2.22
N ASN A 58 -11.57 -26.62 -3.29
CA ASN A 58 -12.90 -27.19 -3.50
C ASN A 58 -13.76 -27.15 -2.22
N LEU A 59 -13.79 -26.00 -1.53
CA LEU A 59 -14.54 -25.86 -0.27
C LEU A 59 -16.04 -26.01 -0.53
N SER A 60 -16.73 -26.75 0.34
CA SER A 60 -18.19 -26.80 0.38
C SER A 60 -18.78 -25.42 0.68
N PRO A 61 -20.07 -25.16 0.36
CA PRO A 61 -20.71 -23.88 0.68
C PRO A 61 -20.54 -23.47 2.16
N GLU A 62 -20.73 -24.41 3.09
CA GLU A 62 -20.56 -24.18 4.53
C GLU A 62 -19.09 -23.89 4.92
N GLN A 63 -18.13 -24.58 4.31
CA GLN A 63 -16.71 -24.31 4.53
C GLN A 63 -16.29 -22.94 3.96
N ARG A 64 -16.91 -22.49 2.86
CA ARG A 64 -16.66 -21.17 2.28
C ARG A 64 -17.09 -20.05 3.21
N GLU A 65 -18.25 -20.17 3.84
CA GLU A 65 -18.73 -19.18 4.81
C GLU A 65 -17.78 -19.10 6.02
N LYS A 66 -17.41 -20.25 6.60
CA LYS A 66 -16.42 -20.29 7.69
C LYS A 66 -15.07 -19.68 7.28
N PHE A 67 -14.61 -19.96 6.05
CA PHE A 67 -13.38 -19.39 5.51
C PHE A 67 -13.46 -17.86 5.35
N GLN A 68 -14.59 -17.33 4.87
CA GLN A 68 -14.81 -15.90 4.76
C GLN A 68 -14.77 -15.21 6.13
N ASN A 69 -15.41 -15.79 7.14
CA ASN A 69 -15.41 -15.26 8.51
C ASN A 69 -13.99 -15.26 9.11
N ILE A 70 -13.25 -16.36 9.00
CA ILE A 70 -11.86 -16.46 9.49
C ILE A 70 -10.95 -15.43 8.79
N ARG A 71 -11.16 -15.21 7.49
CA ARG A 71 -10.40 -14.22 6.72
C ARG A 71 -10.76 -12.79 7.12
N HIS A 72 -12.04 -12.51 7.29
CA HIS A 72 -12.53 -11.19 7.68
C HIS A 72 -11.97 -10.79 9.04
N GLN A 73 -12.06 -11.69 10.03
CA GLN A 73 -11.50 -11.47 11.36
C GLN A 73 -9.98 -11.25 11.31
N PHE A 74 -9.25 -12.09 10.55
CA PHE A 74 -7.82 -11.91 10.37
C PHE A 74 -7.49 -10.54 9.78
N ARG A 75 -8.22 -10.06 8.76
CA ARG A 75 -7.98 -8.73 8.18
C ARG A 75 -8.20 -7.60 9.15
N ILE A 76 -9.28 -7.64 9.95
CA ILE A 76 -9.58 -6.58 10.92
C ILE A 76 -8.43 -6.46 11.91
N GLU A 77 -8.01 -7.59 12.49
CA GLU A 77 -6.91 -7.61 13.45
C GLU A 77 -5.59 -7.21 12.80
N GLU A 78 -5.32 -7.69 11.57
CA GLU A 78 -4.06 -7.44 10.86
C GLU A 78 -3.91 -5.96 10.51
N GLN A 79 -5.01 -5.29 10.20
CA GLN A 79 -5.01 -3.88 9.84
C GLN A 79 -4.49 -3.00 10.98
N SER A 80 -4.92 -3.26 12.23
CA SER A 80 -4.46 -2.47 13.38
C SER A 80 -2.93 -2.59 13.56
N VAL A 81 -2.40 -3.81 13.46
CA VAL A 81 -0.96 -4.07 13.58
C VAL A 81 -0.17 -3.37 12.46
N LYS A 82 -0.68 -3.40 11.23
CA LYS A 82 -0.05 -2.71 10.09
C LYS A 82 -0.05 -1.19 10.28
N ASP A 83 -1.13 -0.63 10.82
CA ASP A 83 -1.24 0.80 11.08
C ASP A 83 -0.28 1.22 12.20
N GLU A 84 -0.16 0.41 13.26
CA GLU A 84 0.83 0.61 14.34
C GLU A 84 2.27 0.56 13.82
N ILE A 85 2.60 -0.38 12.92
CA ILE A 85 3.93 -0.44 12.27
C ILE A 85 4.21 0.84 11.47
N ARG A 86 3.26 1.29 10.64
CA ARG A 86 3.42 2.52 9.84
C ARG A 86 3.61 3.74 10.72
N GLU A 87 2.86 3.84 11.82
CA GLU A 87 2.99 4.94 12.77
C GLU A 87 4.37 4.93 13.44
N ASN A 88 4.89 3.77 13.83
CA ASN A 88 6.25 3.68 14.37
C ASN A 88 7.32 4.08 13.35
N TYR A 89 7.19 3.68 12.08
CA TYR A 89 8.10 4.19 11.03
C TYR A 89 8.03 5.71 10.85
N ARG A 90 6.82 6.28 10.90
CA ARG A 90 6.63 7.73 10.85
C ARG A 90 7.32 8.43 12.03
N ARG A 91 7.18 7.88 13.24
CA ARG A 91 7.84 8.40 14.45
C ARG A 91 9.35 8.29 14.37
N THR A 92 9.89 7.21 13.80
CA THR A 92 11.32 7.06 13.53
C THR A 92 11.82 8.16 12.61
N MET A 93 11.13 8.43 11.49
CA MET A 93 11.51 9.49 10.56
C MET A 93 11.45 10.88 11.22
N LEU A 94 10.43 11.12 12.06
CA LEU A 94 10.33 12.37 12.81
C LEU A 94 11.50 12.56 13.79
N GLU A 95 11.87 11.50 14.52
CA GLU A 95 13.01 11.56 15.45
C GLU A 95 14.32 11.87 14.73
N LEU A 96 14.54 11.24 13.55
CA LEU A 96 15.71 11.49 12.71
C LEU A 96 15.73 12.90 12.09
N SER A 97 14.60 13.60 12.05
CA SER A 97 14.51 14.97 11.52
C SER A 97 14.80 16.07 12.54
N LYS A 98 15.03 15.71 13.82
CA LYS A 98 15.32 16.67 14.90
C LYS A 98 16.79 17.08 14.89
N ASP A 99 17.06 18.30 15.33
CA ASP A 99 18.44 18.81 15.51
C ASP A 99 19.25 17.99 16.53
N SER A 100 18.57 17.43 17.55
CA SER A 100 19.14 16.52 18.52
C SER A 100 18.44 15.16 18.46
N ILE A 101 19.14 14.14 17.98
CA ILE A 101 18.61 12.77 17.87
C ILE A 101 18.68 12.05 19.22
N ASN A 102 17.58 11.47 19.67
CA ASN A 102 17.55 10.62 20.86
C ASN A 102 17.64 9.13 20.50
N SER A 103 18.83 8.54 20.68
CA SER A 103 19.08 7.11 20.41
C SER A 103 18.13 6.18 21.17
N LYS A 104 17.79 6.47 22.43
CA LYS A 104 16.89 5.63 23.23
C LYS A 104 15.48 5.57 22.65
N THR A 105 15.04 6.67 22.03
CA THR A 105 13.73 6.74 21.36
C THR A 105 13.74 5.88 20.09
N LEU A 106 14.81 5.95 19.29
CA LEU A 106 14.97 5.11 18.11
C LEU A 106 15.02 3.62 18.46
N ASP A 107 15.77 3.25 19.49
CA ASP A 107 15.86 1.86 19.97
C ASP A 107 14.50 1.34 20.43
N SER A 108 13.74 2.17 21.16
CA SER A 108 12.38 1.82 21.59
C SER A 108 11.43 1.63 20.41
N LEU A 109 11.49 2.49 19.39
CA LEU A 109 10.66 2.39 18.18
C LEU A 109 11.02 1.14 17.36
N ALA A 110 12.31 0.82 17.23
CA ALA A 110 12.78 -0.37 16.54
C ALA A 110 12.31 -1.66 17.24
N ASN A 111 12.43 -1.72 18.57
CA ASN A 111 11.94 -2.86 19.36
C ASN A 111 10.43 -3.04 19.23
N GLU A 112 9.68 -1.95 19.20
CA GLU A 112 8.23 -1.99 19.03
C GLU A 112 7.83 -2.51 17.64
N ILE A 113 8.51 -2.06 16.58
CA ILE A 113 8.33 -2.60 15.23
C ILE A 113 8.62 -4.11 15.20
N GLY A 114 9.70 -4.56 15.84
CA GLY A 114 10.03 -5.99 15.97
C GLY A 114 8.93 -6.79 16.67
N ARG A 115 8.40 -6.28 17.78
CA ARG A 115 7.28 -6.89 18.53
C ARG A 115 6.02 -6.99 17.66
N LEU A 116 5.71 -5.94 16.89
CA LEU A 116 4.56 -5.93 15.99
C LEU A 116 4.71 -6.91 14.82
N HIS A 117 5.91 -7.05 14.26
CA HIS A 117 6.20 -8.09 13.25
C HIS A 117 6.03 -9.50 13.82
N CYS A 118 6.48 -9.75 15.06
CA CYS A 118 6.26 -11.03 15.73
C CYS A 118 4.75 -11.30 15.90
N LYS A 119 3.99 -10.30 16.37
CA LYS A 119 2.52 -10.39 16.49
C LYS A 119 1.86 -10.71 15.14
N HIS A 120 2.24 -10.01 14.08
CA HIS A 120 1.73 -10.26 12.71
C HIS A 120 2.02 -11.70 12.24
N HIS A 121 3.22 -12.20 12.52
CA HIS A 121 3.58 -13.58 12.21
C HIS A 121 2.73 -14.59 12.99
N GLN A 122 2.55 -14.39 14.30
CA GLN A 122 1.71 -15.24 15.14
C GLN A 122 0.25 -15.27 14.63
N MET A 123 -0.29 -14.12 14.23
CA MET A 123 -1.63 -14.04 13.64
C MET A 123 -1.72 -14.82 12.32
N THR A 124 -0.67 -14.76 11.50
CA THR A 124 -0.60 -15.50 10.22
C THR A 124 -0.60 -17.01 10.48
N VAL A 125 0.20 -17.47 11.45
CA VAL A 125 0.21 -18.88 11.89
C VAL A 125 -1.17 -19.32 12.37
N GLU A 126 -1.82 -18.50 13.21
CA GLU A 126 -3.15 -18.82 13.74
C GLU A 126 -4.22 -18.84 12.66
N HIS A 127 -4.20 -17.88 11.72
CA HIS A 127 -5.09 -17.88 10.56
C HIS A 127 -4.98 -19.21 9.80
N PHE A 128 -3.76 -19.61 9.47
CA PHE A 128 -3.50 -20.83 8.74
C PHE A 128 -3.85 -22.10 9.53
N ARG A 129 -3.65 -22.11 10.85
CA ARG A 129 -4.12 -23.18 11.73
C ARG A 129 -5.64 -23.34 11.65
N LYS A 130 -6.39 -22.23 11.71
CA LYS A 130 -7.85 -22.22 11.54
C LYS A 130 -8.28 -22.71 10.16
N VAL A 131 -7.58 -22.28 9.10
CA VAL A 131 -7.87 -22.75 7.73
C VAL A 131 -7.63 -24.25 7.59
N LYS A 132 -6.51 -24.77 8.12
CA LYS A 132 -6.24 -26.21 8.14
C LYS A 132 -7.32 -26.98 8.88
N GLY A 133 -7.83 -26.47 10.00
CA GLY A 133 -8.90 -27.10 10.78
C GLY A 133 -10.23 -27.24 10.04
N MET A 134 -10.46 -26.45 8.98
CA MET A 134 -11.66 -26.57 8.14
C MET A 134 -11.55 -27.62 7.03
N ALA A 135 -10.34 -28.05 6.68
CA ALA A 135 -10.11 -29.05 5.63
C ALA A 135 -10.38 -30.47 6.18
N THR A 136 -11.58 -30.98 5.92
CA THR A 136 -12.07 -32.24 6.51
C THR A 136 -11.77 -33.47 5.67
N SER A 137 -11.70 -33.36 4.34
CA SER A 137 -11.38 -34.51 3.48
C SER A 137 -9.87 -34.69 3.27
N PRO A 138 -9.38 -35.94 3.10
CA PRO A 138 -7.97 -36.20 2.78
C PRO A 138 -7.47 -35.45 1.53
N GLU A 139 -8.34 -35.30 0.52
CA GLU A 139 -8.04 -34.55 -0.70
C GLU A 139 -7.85 -33.06 -0.39
N GLN A 140 -8.74 -32.46 0.41
CA GLN A 140 -8.64 -31.05 0.81
C GLN A 140 -7.34 -30.79 1.60
N GLN A 141 -6.94 -31.71 2.47
CA GLN A 141 -5.68 -31.61 3.22
C GLN A 141 -4.46 -31.67 2.32
N GLU A 142 -4.46 -32.55 1.32
CA GLU A 142 -3.37 -32.64 0.34
C GLU A 142 -3.31 -31.39 -0.58
N HIS A 143 -4.45 -30.88 -1.03
CA HIS A 143 -4.53 -29.62 -1.76
C HIS A 143 -4.01 -28.44 -0.93
N PHE A 144 -4.38 -28.38 0.35
CA PHE A 144 -3.88 -27.39 1.29
C PHE A 144 -2.36 -27.49 1.47
N ARG A 145 -1.83 -28.70 1.65
CA ARG A 145 -0.39 -28.96 1.75
C ARG A 145 0.36 -28.44 0.51
N ARG A 146 -0.11 -28.77 -0.70
CA ARG A 146 0.48 -28.28 -1.96
C ARG A 146 0.40 -26.77 -2.11
N MET A 147 -0.70 -26.15 -1.67
CA MET A 147 -0.82 -24.70 -1.64
C MET A 147 0.22 -24.07 -0.71
N PHE A 148 0.46 -24.65 0.47
CA PHE A 148 1.48 -24.18 1.40
C PHE A 148 2.89 -24.23 0.83
N PHE A 149 3.27 -25.36 0.23
CA PHE A 149 4.59 -25.49 -0.40
C PHE A 149 4.80 -24.44 -1.49
N ARG A 150 3.78 -24.18 -2.33
CA ARG A 150 3.83 -23.09 -3.33
C ARG A 150 3.99 -21.71 -2.70
N MET A 151 3.30 -21.43 -1.58
CA MET A 151 3.44 -20.14 -0.88
C MET A 151 4.83 -19.97 -0.25
N MET A 152 5.45 -21.05 0.22
CA MET A 152 6.82 -21.03 0.76
C MET A 152 7.87 -20.85 -0.34
N ASP A 153 7.70 -21.48 -1.50
CA ASP A 153 8.60 -21.29 -2.64
C ASP A 153 8.54 -19.88 -3.24
N ILE A 154 7.38 -19.22 -3.17
CA ILE A 154 7.24 -17.80 -3.58
C ILE A 154 8.07 -16.87 -2.68
N ASN A 155 8.36 -17.26 -1.43
CA ASN A 155 9.24 -16.50 -0.55
C ASN A 155 10.73 -16.76 -0.82
N GLN A 156 11.09 -17.82 -1.56
CA GLN A 156 12.47 -18.10 -1.99
C GLN A 156 12.83 -17.44 -3.34
N MET A 157 11.84 -17.08 -4.15
CA MET A 157 12.05 -16.21 -5.29
C MET A 157 11.91 -14.75 -4.88
N ASP A 158 13.06 -14.09 -4.69
CA ASP A 158 13.26 -12.65 -4.85
C ASP A 158 12.07 -11.94 -5.47
N ARG A 159 11.51 -10.91 -4.81
CA ARG A 159 11.30 -9.60 -5.44
C ARG A 159 11.07 -8.49 -4.39
N PRO A 160 11.86 -7.40 -4.45
CA PRO A 160 11.22 -6.10 -4.46
C PRO A 160 10.28 -6.08 -5.67
N ARG A 161 8.97 -6.19 -5.46
CA ARG A 161 7.99 -5.64 -6.43
C ARG A 161 7.96 -4.12 -6.24
N MET A 162 9.11 -3.49 -6.47
CA MET A 162 9.21 -2.06 -6.70
C MET A 162 9.33 -1.84 -8.20
N MET A 163 8.55 -0.88 -8.72
CA MET A 163 8.53 -0.41 -10.11
C MET A 163 8.01 -1.38 -11.19
N ASN A 164 6.68 -1.50 -11.31
CA ASN A 164 6.06 -1.38 -12.65
C ASN A 164 4.63 -0.80 -12.56
N ARG A 165 4.52 0.38 -11.96
CA ARG A 165 3.33 1.21 -12.05
C ARG A 165 3.81 2.56 -12.57
N ASN A 166 3.50 2.84 -13.84
CA ASN A 166 3.77 4.07 -14.60
C ASN A 166 4.94 4.05 -15.60
N GLN A 167 5.08 2.99 -16.40
CA GLN A 167 5.74 3.09 -17.71
C GLN A 167 4.74 3.39 -18.86
N THR A 168 3.56 3.94 -18.53
CA THR A 168 2.50 4.25 -19.52
C THR A 168 2.25 5.75 -19.70
N ASP A 169 2.94 6.62 -18.95
CA ASP A 169 2.89 8.09 -19.11
C ASP A 169 4.27 8.64 -19.46
N ARG A 170 4.90 8.11 -20.52
CA ARG A 170 5.80 8.97 -21.29
C ARG A 170 4.93 9.91 -22.10
N PRO A 171 5.09 11.25 -22.02
CA PRO A 171 4.30 12.16 -22.84
C PRO A 171 4.48 11.77 -24.31
N ARG A 172 3.36 11.51 -24.99
CA ARG A 172 3.30 11.12 -26.43
C ARG A 172 4.05 12.09 -27.36
N MET A 173 4.47 13.25 -26.86
CA MET A 173 5.25 14.25 -27.59
C MET A 173 6.64 13.77 -28.03
N MET A 174 7.34 12.97 -27.21
CA MET A 174 8.70 12.47 -27.56
C MET A 174 8.71 11.48 -28.73
N ARG A 175 7.59 10.79 -28.99
CA ARG A 175 7.50 9.80 -30.09
C ARG A 175 7.33 10.46 -31.46
N HIS A 176 6.82 11.70 -31.51
CA HIS A 176 6.70 12.46 -32.75
C HIS A 176 8.01 13.15 -33.12
N GLU A 177 8.79 13.65 -32.15
CA GLU A 177 10.10 14.25 -32.43
C GLU A 177 11.11 13.22 -32.97
N GLN A 178 11.22 12.03 -32.36
CA GLN A 178 12.14 11.01 -32.89
C GLN A 178 11.75 10.49 -34.28
N ARG A 179 10.45 10.47 -34.61
CA ARG A 179 9.98 10.14 -35.97
C ARG A 179 10.26 11.25 -36.99
N GLN A 180 10.22 12.51 -36.58
CA GLN A 180 10.57 13.66 -37.43
C GLN A 180 12.09 13.73 -37.66
N ILE A 181 12.89 13.46 -36.64
CA ILE A 181 14.36 13.42 -36.72
C ILE A 181 14.80 12.29 -37.66
N ASN A 182 14.27 11.07 -37.50
CA ASN A 182 14.62 9.94 -38.37
C ASN A 182 14.13 10.11 -39.83
N ARG A 183 13.04 10.86 -40.05
CA ARG A 183 12.61 11.20 -41.43
C ARG A 183 13.54 12.21 -42.09
N LYS A 184 14.06 13.19 -41.35
CA LYS A 184 15.00 14.20 -41.88
C LYS A 184 16.39 13.62 -42.16
N THR A 185 16.84 12.63 -41.40
CA THR A 185 18.14 11.97 -41.63
C THR A 185 18.12 11.06 -42.86
N ASN A 186 17.00 10.40 -43.17
CA ASN A 186 16.91 9.53 -44.36
C ASN A 186 16.76 10.30 -45.68
N THR A 187 16.20 11.52 -45.68
CA THR A 187 16.07 12.33 -46.91
C THR A 187 17.38 13.02 -47.32
N ASN A 188 18.37 13.11 -46.44
CA ASN A 188 19.68 13.71 -46.75
C ASN A 188 20.76 12.67 -47.14
N SER A 189 20.40 11.39 -47.24
CA SER A 189 21.32 10.32 -47.68
C SER A 189 21.09 9.87 -49.14
N GLU A 190 20.13 10.48 -49.85
CA GLU A 190 19.81 10.18 -51.25
C GLU A 190 20.02 11.39 -52.20
N LYS A 191 20.94 12.30 -51.88
CA LYS A 191 21.43 13.30 -52.84
C LYS A 191 22.95 13.37 -52.81
#